data_AF-A0A379WL28-F1
#
_entry.id   AF-A0A379WL28-F1
#
_cell.length_a   1.000
_cell.length_b   1.000
_cell.length_c   1.000
_cell.angle_alpha   90.00
_cell.angle_beta   90.00
_cell.angle_gamma   90.00
#
_symmetry.space_group_name_H-M   'P 1'
#
loop_
_entity.id
_entity.type
_entity.pdbx_description
1 polymer ?
#
loop_
_entity_poly.entity_id
_entity_poly.type
_entity_poly.pdbx_seq_one_letter_code
_entity_poly.pdbx_strand_id
1 'polypeptide(L)'
;MGLPADRPLRADPPLWYADDFRYFINAAHAAGLNVILDWVPGHFPSDEFSLAEFDGTHLYEHSDPREGYHQDWNTLIYNYGRREVSNYLVGNALYWMERFGIDALRVDAVASMIYRDYSRKEGEWIPNEFGGRENLEAIEFLRNTNRIIGEQVPGAVSMAEESTDFSGVTRPPETGGLGFWYKWNLGWMHDTLDYMKLDPVYRQYHHDKLTFGMLYNHTENFVLPLSHDEVVHGKKSILDRMPGDAWQKFANLRAYYGWMWAFPGKKLLFMGNEFAQGREWNHDASLDWHLLEGGDNWHHGFSVWYAISTTPIATIKRCMSWISMLTALSGWWSMTMNAQVLIFVRRDKAVTRIIVASNFTPVPRHDYRLASISRDAGVKFSILIRCIITVATPAMAAWCTAMRSKAMAVSTLLTDVTAVGDDLADAGGGMTQLAIGEATPHGATYDGHGVNFTLFSAMRSA
;
A
#
# COMPACT_ATOMS: atom_id res chain seq x y z
N MET A 1 55.64 -16.42 -13.88
CA MET A 1 55.32 -15.01 -13.60
C MET A 1 54.47 -14.99 -12.34
N GLY A 2 54.81 -14.17 -11.35
CA GLY A 2 54.12 -14.19 -10.05
C GLY A 2 52.76 -13.49 -10.11
N LEU A 3 51.77 -14.06 -9.42
CA LEU A 3 50.51 -13.40 -9.11
C LEU A 3 50.74 -12.38 -7.97
N PRO A 4 50.08 -11.20 -7.96
CA PRO A 4 50.09 -10.31 -6.81
C PRO A 4 49.37 -10.97 -5.63
N ALA A 5 50.04 -11.03 -4.48
CA ALA A 5 49.54 -11.66 -3.26
C ALA A 5 49.00 -10.62 -2.26
N ASP A 6 48.16 -9.71 -2.74
CA ASP A 6 47.75 -8.49 -2.01
C ASP A 6 46.41 -7.90 -2.47
N ARG A 7 45.37 -8.74 -2.65
CA ARG A 7 44.01 -8.28 -2.31
C ARG A 7 43.72 -8.65 -0.85
N PRO A 8 43.52 -7.68 0.07
CA PRO A 8 42.93 -8.01 1.34
C PRO A 8 41.53 -8.57 1.08
N LEU A 9 41.23 -9.74 1.63
CA LEU A 9 39.85 -10.14 1.89
C LEU A 9 39.17 -8.95 2.57
N ARG A 10 38.01 -8.51 2.07
CA ARG A 10 37.18 -7.56 2.81
C ARG A 10 37.00 -8.18 4.19
N ALA A 11 37.49 -7.48 5.23
CA ALA A 11 37.27 -7.93 6.60
C ALA A 11 35.76 -8.12 6.78
N ASP A 12 35.35 -9.24 7.37
CA ASP A 12 33.94 -9.49 7.66
C ASP A 12 33.36 -8.25 8.34
N PRO A 13 32.18 -7.76 7.90
CA PRO A 13 31.53 -6.63 8.56
C PRO A 13 31.43 -7.00 10.05
N PRO A 14 32.08 -6.25 10.98
CA PRO A 14 32.33 -6.82 12.28
C PRO A 14 31.03 -6.96 13.06
N LEU A 15 31.02 -7.89 14.03
CA LEU A 15 29.81 -8.43 14.67
C LEU A 15 28.79 -7.38 15.17
N TRP A 16 29.22 -6.14 15.43
CA TRP A 16 28.34 -5.02 15.77
C TRP A 16 27.25 -4.74 14.73
N TYR A 17 27.49 -4.94 13.41
CA TYR A 17 26.44 -4.72 12.40
C TYR A 17 25.20 -5.61 12.60
N ALA A 18 25.37 -6.84 13.10
CA ALA A 18 24.25 -7.74 13.37
C ALA A 18 23.48 -7.32 14.63
N ASP A 19 24.19 -6.89 15.68
CA ASP A 19 23.57 -6.44 16.92
C ASP A 19 22.90 -5.06 16.77
N ASP A 20 23.46 -4.17 15.95
CA ASP A 20 22.82 -2.89 15.56
C ASP A 20 21.52 -3.13 14.80
N PHE A 21 21.46 -4.12 13.90
CA PHE A 21 20.22 -4.46 13.20
C PHE A 21 19.18 -5.12 14.14
N ARG A 22 19.61 -5.96 15.09
CA ARG A 22 18.72 -6.44 16.18
C ARG A 22 18.21 -5.28 17.04
N TYR A 23 19.07 -4.30 17.35
CA TYR A 23 18.66 -3.11 18.09
C TYR A 23 17.60 -2.31 17.33
N PHE A 24 17.76 -2.11 16.02
CA PHE A 24 16.75 -1.49 15.17
C PHE A 24 15.40 -2.22 15.22
N ILE A 25 15.38 -3.55 15.06
CA ILE A 25 14.13 -4.33 15.10
C ILE A 25 13.49 -4.26 16.48
N ASN A 26 14.27 -4.43 17.56
CA ASN A 26 13.77 -4.28 18.93
C ASN A 26 13.19 -2.88 19.20
N ALA A 27 13.80 -1.83 18.65
CA ALA A 27 13.28 -0.46 18.76
C ALA A 27 11.97 -0.27 17.98
N ALA A 28 11.84 -0.87 16.79
CA ALA A 28 10.59 -0.88 16.03
C ALA A 28 9.48 -1.61 16.79
N HIS A 29 9.75 -2.80 17.33
CA HIS A 29 8.82 -3.57 18.15
C HIS A 29 8.41 -2.83 19.43
N ALA A 30 9.34 -2.16 20.11
CA ALA A 30 9.04 -1.32 21.27
C ALA A 30 8.13 -0.12 20.93
N ALA A 31 8.16 0.35 19.68
CA ALA A 31 7.24 1.36 19.15
C ALA A 31 5.92 0.77 18.60
N GLY A 32 5.73 -0.55 18.65
CA GLY A 32 4.55 -1.24 18.11
C GLY A 32 4.53 -1.32 16.57
N LEU A 33 5.70 -1.27 15.94
CA LEU A 33 5.89 -1.39 14.49
C LEU A 33 6.48 -2.76 14.14
N ASN A 34 5.86 -3.46 13.19
CA ASN A 34 6.37 -4.71 12.63
C ASN A 34 7.36 -4.42 11.49
N VAL A 35 8.39 -5.27 11.34
CA VAL A 35 9.42 -5.15 10.31
C VAL A 35 9.20 -6.21 9.23
N ILE A 36 9.11 -5.76 7.97
CA ILE A 36 9.01 -6.63 6.79
C ILE A 36 10.37 -6.59 6.07
N LEU A 37 10.88 -7.76 5.68
CA LEU A 37 12.11 -7.89 4.90
C LEU A 37 11.79 -8.34 3.47
N ASP A 38 12.32 -7.64 2.48
CA ASP A 38 12.35 -8.14 1.10
C ASP A 38 13.38 -9.28 1.02
N TRP A 39 12.91 -10.48 0.69
CA TRP A 39 13.66 -11.72 0.67
C TRP A 39 13.78 -12.22 -0.77
N VAL A 40 14.98 -12.58 -1.19
CA VAL A 40 15.33 -12.88 -2.59
C VAL A 40 15.74 -14.36 -2.74
N PRO A 41 14.78 -15.30 -2.73
CA PRO A 41 15.04 -16.72 -2.98
C PRO A 41 15.09 -17.08 -4.47
N GLY A 42 14.79 -16.14 -5.37
CA GLY A 42 14.59 -16.44 -6.79
C GLY A 42 15.89 -16.66 -7.59
N HIS A 43 16.96 -15.97 -7.21
CA HIS A 43 18.22 -15.93 -7.96
C HIS A 43 19.37 -15.42 -7.08
N PHE A 44 20.61 -15.56 -7.57
CA PHE A 44 21.82 -15.03 -6.96
C PHE A 44 22.85 -14.61 -8.03
N PRO A 45 23.77 -13.67 -7.75
CA PRO A 45 24.72 -13.19 -8.74
C PRO A 45 25.85 -14.20 -8.98
N SER A 46 26.46 -14.14 -10.17
CA SER A 46 27.54 -15.03 -10.61
C SER A 46 28.94 -14.58 -10.15
N ASP A 47 29.05 -13.85 -9.03
CA ASP A 47 30.33 -13.42 -8.46
C ASP A 47 31.14 -14.62 -7.94
N GLU A 48 32.44 -14.69 -8.26
CA GLU A 48 33.35 -15.78 -7.84
C GLU A 48 33.47 -15.97 -6.31
N PHE A 49 33.15 -14.94 -5.52
CA PHE A 49 33.17 -15.00 -4.05
C PHE A 49 31.82 -15.43 -3.42
N SER A 50 30.82 -15.74 -4.26
CA SER A 50 29.44 -16.04 -3.89
C SER A 50 29.17 -17.56 -3.93
N LEU A 51 27.94 -17.96 -4.30
CA LEU A 51 27.50 -19.35 -4.37
C LEU A 51 27.71 -20.03 -5.74
N ALA A 52 28.20 -19.29 -6.74
CA ALA A 52 28.45 -19.79 -8.10
C ALA A 52 29.56 -20.84 -8.11
N GLU A 53 29.32 -22.02 -8.72
CA GLU A 53 30.27 -23.14 -8.79
C GLU A 53 30.95 -23.46 -7.44
N PHE A 54 30.22 -23.37 -6.32
CA PHE A 54 30.75 -23.26 -4.95
C PHE A 54 31.79 -24.31 -4.53
N ASP A 55 31.70 -25.54 -5.06
CA ASP A 55 32.67 -26.63 -4.80
C ASP A 55 33.44 -27.08 -6.06
N GLY A 56 33.44 -26.26 -7.11
CA GLY A 56 33.91 -26.61 -8.45
C GLY A 56 32.85 -27.33 -9.29
N THR A 57 31.60 -27.41 -8.81
CA THR A 57 30.44 -27.93 -9.55
C THR A 57 29.23 -27.01 -9.37
N HIS A 58 28.22 -27.15 -10.22
CA HIS A 58 26.92 -26.51 -10.08
C HIS A 58 26.18 -27.02 -8.83
N LEU A 59 26.54 -26.46 -7.68
CA LEU A 59 26.10 -26.92 -6.36
C LEU A 59 24.76 -26.28 -5.97
N TYR A 60 24.71 -24.95 -6.02
CA TYR A 60 23.53 -24.16 -5.64
C TYR A 60 22.64 -23.86 -6.84
N GLU A 61 23.23 -23.59 -8.00
CA GLU A 61 22.55 -23.38 -9.28
C GLU A 61 22.14 -24.71 -9.94
N HIS A 62 21.18 -24.64 -10.86
CA HIS A 62 20.88 -25.78 -11.73
C HIS A 62 21.92 -25.91 -12.85
N SER A 63 22.38 -27.13 -13.13
CA SER A 63 23.48 -27.39 -14.09
C SER A 63 23.10 -27.23 -15.56
N ASP A 64 21.82 -27.36 -15.92
CA ASP A 64 21.32 -26.93 -17.22
C ASP A 64 21.04 -25.42 -17.21
N PRO A 65 21.74 -24.59 -18.01
CA PRO A 65 21.56 -23.14 -18.01
C PRO A 65 20.18 -22.68 -18.49
N ARG A 66 19.40 -23.55 -19.17
CA ARG A 66 18.00 -23.27 -19.53
C ARG A 66 17.08 -23.21 -18.30
N GLU A 67 17.52 -23.77 -17.18
CA GLU A 67 16.82 -23.75 -15.88
C GLU A 67 17.61 -22.96 -14.83
N GLY A 68 18.94 -22.96 -14.91
CA GLY A 68 19.86 -22.38 -13.92
C GLY A 68 20.26 -20.91 -14.15
N TYR A 69 19.75 -20.23 -15.19
CA TYR A 69 20.20 -18.87 -15.53
C TYR A 69 19.09 -17.93 -16.01
N HIS A 70 19.01 -16.72 -15.42
CA HIS A 70 18.19 -15.61 -15.95
C HIS A 70 19.01 -14.78 -16.93
N GLN A 71 18.67 -14.87 -18.23
CA GLN A 71 19.42 -14.25 -19.31
C GLN A 71 19.43 -12.71 -19.23
N ASP A 72 18.28 -12.08 -19.02
CA ASP A 72 18.15 -10.62 -18.98
C ASP A 72 18.73 -9.98 -17.72
N TRP A 73 18.92 -10.76 -16.64
CA TRP A 73 19.44 -10.28 -15.35
C TRP A 73 20.92 -10.64 -15.14
N ASN A 74 21.46 -11.56 -15.94
CA ASN A 74 22.82 -12.07 -15.82
C ASN A 74 23.09 -12.72 -14.43
N THR A 75 22.13 -13.50 -13.93
CA THR A 75 22.16 -14.14 -12.59
C THR A 75 21.81 -15.62 -12.63
N LEU A 76 22.32 -16.38 -11.66
CA LEU A 76 22.07 -17.81 -11.48
C LEU A 76 20.77 -18.08 -10.71
N ILE A 77 20.13 -19.21 -11.00
CA ILE A 77 18.86 -19.65 -10.40
C ILE A 77 19.13 -20.87 -9.53
N TYR A 78 18.63 -20.84 -8.29
CA TYR A 78 18.79 -21.94 -7.35
C TYR A 78 18.16 -23.25 -7.86
N ASN A 79 18.84 -24.36 -7.63
CA ASN A 79 18.34 -25.71 -7.87
C ASN A 79 17.36 -26.12 -6.77
N TYR A 80 16.11 -25.65 -6.84
CA TYR A 80 15.07 -25.91 -5.84
C TYR A 80 14.79 -27.41 -5.62
N GLY A 81 15.04 -28.26 -6.62
CA GLY A 81 14.90 -29.72 -6.53
C GLY A 81 15.98 -30.38 -5.67
N ARG A 82 17.12 -29.71 -5.44
CA ARG A 82 18.19 -30.21 -4.59
C ARG A 82 17.89 -29.96 -3.11
N ARG A 83 17.84 -31.04 -2.33
CA ARG A 83 17.44 -31.02 -0.91
C ARG A 83 18.26 -30.04 -0.07
N GLU A 84 19.58 -29.99 -0.25
CA GLU A 84 20.47 -29.12 0.52
C GLU A 84 20.23 -27.64 0.20
N VAL A 85 19.98 -27.31 -1.07
CA VAL A 85 19.71 -25.94 -1.55
C VAL A 85 18.35 -25.45 -1.06
N SER A 86 17.32 -26.29 -1.20
CA SER A 86 15.98 -26.02 -0.66
C SER A 86 16.03 -25.82 0.86
N ASN A 87 16.77 -26.67 1.59
CA ASN A 87 16.95 -26.55 3.04
C ASN A 87 17.76 -25.30 3.44
N TYR A 88 18.77 -24.90 2.67
CA TYR A 88 19.50 -23.65 2.86
C TYR A 88 18.56 -22.43 2.76
N LEU A 89 17.72 -22.38 1.73
CA LEU A 89 16.78 -21.27 1.52
C LEU A 89 15.66 -21.25 2.58
N VAL A 90 15.03 -22.39 2.89
CA VAL A 90 14.03 -22.50 3.98
C VAL A 90 14.65 -22.08 5.32
N GLY A 91 15.88 -22.56 5.61
CA GLY A 91 16.63 -22.19 6.80
C GLY A 91 16.98 -20.69 6.84
N ASN A 92 17.25 -20.06 5.70
CA ASN A 92 17.47 -18.61 5.60
C ASN A 92 16.22 -17.80 5.92
N ALA A 93 15.05 -18.21 5.43
CA ALA A 93 13.77 -17.58 5.77
C ALA A 93 13.49 -17.64 7.29
N LEU A 94 13.64 -18.82 7.89
CA LEU A 94 13.50 -19.00 9.35
C LEU A 94 14.56 -18.22 10.14
N TYR A 95 15.80 -18.15 9.67
CA TYR A 95 16.89 -17.45 10.34
C TYR A 95 16.57 -15.97 10.58
N TRP A 96 16.02 -15.28 9.58
CA TRP A 96 15.60 -13.88 9.73
C TRP A 96 14.47 -13.70 10.76
N MET A 97 13.49 -14.61 10.75
CA MET A 97 12.38 -14.56 11.71
C MET A 97 12.84 -14.89 13.14
N GLU A 98 13.53 -16.01 13.34
CA GLU A 98 13.93 -16.51 14.66
C GLU A 98 15.09 -15.75 15.32
N ARG A 99 16.05 -15.24 14.54
CA ARG A 99 17.33 -14.68 15.06
C ARG A 99 17.41 -13.17 15.03
N PHE A 100 16.50 -12.53 14.31
CA PHE A 100 16.38 -11.08 14.21
C PHE A 100 14.99 -10.56 14.59
N GLY A 101 13.93 -11.39 14.55
CA GLY A 101 12.57 -10.96 14.86
C GLY A 101 11.84 -10.33 13.68
N ILE A 102 12.21 -10.66 12.44
CA ILE A 102 11.49 -10.19 11.26
C ILE A 102 10.06 -10.75 11.26
N ASP A 103 9.05 -9.87 11.18
CA ASP A 103 7.63 -10.24 11.27
C ASP A 103 7.06 -10.77 9.96
N ALA A 104 7.65 -10.39 8.82
CA ALA A 104 7.19 -10.84 7.51
C ALA A 104 8.29 -10.82 6.45
N LEU A 105 8.15 -11.69 5.44
CA LEU A 105 8.97 -11.67 4.24
C LEU A 105 8.14 -11.25 3.01
N ARG A 106 8.71 -10.43 2.12
CA ARG A 106 8.16 -10.17 0.79
C ARG A 106 9.09 -10.80 -0.25
N VAL A 107 8.54 -11.64 -1.13
CA VAL A 107 9.27 -12.22 -2.26
C VAL A 107 8.98 -11.39 -3.51
N ASP A 108 10.04 -10.91 -4.13
CA ASP A 108 10.06 -10.22 -5.43
C ASP A 108 9.96 -11.21 -6.59
N ALA A 109 9.34 -10.78 -7.69
CA ALA A 109 9.30 -11.45 -8.98
C ALA A 109 9.02 -12.97 -8.91
N VAL A 110 8.03 -13.42 -8.13
CA VAL A 110 7.70 -14.86 -7.95
C VAL A 110 7.46 -15.58 -9.29
N ALA A 111 7.00 -14.85 -10.31
CA ALA A 111 6.88 -15.31 -11.69
C ALA A 111 8.20 -15.87 -12.28
N SER A 112 9.36 -15.32 -11.90
CA SER A 112 10.67 -15.79 -12.35
C SER A 112 11.03 -17.17 -11.83
N MET A 113 10.48 -17.53 -10.66
CA MET A 113 10.69 -18.81 -10.01
C MET A 113 9.76 -19.88 -10.58
N ILE A 114 8.46 -19.59 -10.66
CA ILE A 114 7.40 -20.59 -10.93
C ILE A 114 7.23 -20.93 -12.42
N TYR A 115 7.94 -20.26 -13.33
CA TYR A 115 7.84 -20.50 -14.78
C TYR A 115 9.20 -20.82 -15.41
N ARG A 116 9.30 -21.99 -16.04
CA ARG A 116 10.48 -22.50 -16.76
C ARG A 116 10.80 -21.69 -18.03
N ASP A 117 9.83 -20.97 -18.58
CA ASP A 117 9.96 -20.11 -19.76
C ASP A 117 10.09 -18.60 -19.42
N TYR A 118 10.26 -18.23 -18.15
CA TYR A 118 10.37 -16.82 -17.75
C TYR A 118 11.53 -16.10 -18.44
N SER A 119 11.20 -15.07 -19.23
CA SER A 119 12.13 -14.30 -20.07
C SER A 119 13.00 -15.17 -21.01
N ARG A 120 12.43 -16.26 -21.56
CA ARG A 120 13.07 -17.14 -22.54
C ARG A 120 12.22 -17.24 -23.80
N LYS A 121 12.85 -17.40 -24.97
CA LYS A 121 12.13 -17.61 -26.25
C LYS A 121 11.80 -19.08 -26.44
N GLU A 122 10.95 -19.35 -27.42
CA GLU A 122 10.64 -20.72 -27.84
C GLU A 122 11.92 -21.49 -28.22
N GLY A 123 12.09 -22.69 -27.66
CA GLY A 123 13.31 -23.51 -27.79
C GLY A 123 14.46 -23.16 -26.84
N GLU A 124 14.38 -22.07 -26.07
CA GLU A 124 15.39 -21.68 -25.06
C GLU A 124 15.09 -22.23 -23.65
N TRP A 125 14.00 -23.00 -23.47
CA TRP A 125 13.55 -23.59 -22.21
C TRP A 125 13.13 -25.07 -22.37
N ILE A 126 12.85 -25.76 -21.26
CA ILE A 126 12.42 -27.17 -21.23
C ILE A 126 11.12 -27.29 -20.42
N PRO A 127 10.09 -28.02 -20.90
CA PRO A 127 8.89 -28.30 -20.11
C PRO A 127 9.15 -29.23 -18.92
N ASN A 128 8.27 -29.16 -17.92
CA ASN A 128 8.24 -30.10 -16.81
C ASN A 128 7.82 -31.52 -17.25
N GLU A 129 7.84 -32.48 -16.32
CA GLU A 129 7.51 -33.89 -16.58
C GLU A 129 6.10 -34.14 -17.16
N PHE A 130 5.17 -33.18 -16.99
CA PHE A 130 3.81 -33.22 -17.53
C PHE A 130 3.64 -32.44 -18.85
N GLY A 131 4.72 -31.89 -19.40
CA GLY A 131 4.71 -31.07 -20.62
C GLY A 131 4.34 -29.59 -20.40
N GLY A 132 4.20 -29.14 -19.14
CA GLY A 132 3.84 -27.77 -18.78
C GLY A 132 5.04 -26.82 -18.65
N ARG A 133 4.75 -25.52 -18.50
CA ARG A 133 5.74 -24.45 -18.28
C ARG A 133 6.05 -24.19 -16.81
N GLU A 134 5.31 -24.83 -15.91
CA GLU A 134 5.39 -24.63 -14.47
C GLU A 134 6.68 -25.25 -13.91
N ASN A 135 7.42 -24.48 -13.12
CA ASN A 135 8.57 -24.97 -12.35
C ASN A 135 8.07 -25.65 -11.07
N LEU A 136 7.84 -26.95 -11.14
CA LEU A 136 7.23 -27.75 -10.06
C LEU A 136 8.09 -27.72 -8.79
N GLU A 137 9.41 -27.73 -8.97
CA GLU A 137 10.41 -27.69 -7.91
C GLU A 137 10.37 -26.35 -7.16
N ALA A 138 10.28 -25.23 -7.87
CA ALA A 138 10.11 -23.90 -7.28
C ALA A 138 8.75 -23.73 -6.59
N ILE A 139 7.67 -24.23 -7.21
CA ILE A 139 6.31 -24.20 -6.63
C ILE A 139 6.27 -24.98 -5.32
N GLU A 140 6.86 -26.17 -5.26
CA GLU A 140 6.90 -26.98 -4.04
C GLU A 140 7.82 -26.37 -2.99
N PHE A 141 8.96 -25.79 -3.38
CA PHE A 141 9.81 -25.02 -2.49
C PHE A 141 9.05 -23.86 -1.82
N LEU A 142 8.29 -23.06 -2.58
CA LEU A 142 7.50 -21.95 -2.04
C LEU A 142 6.40 -22.44 -1.09
N ARG A 143 5.64 -23.49 -1.48
CA ARG A 143 4.61 -24.12 -0.63
C ARG A 143 5.19 -24.62 0.68
N ASN A 144 6.30 -25.36 0.62
CA ASN A 144 6.98 -25.92 1.78
C ASN A 144 7.53 -24.82 2.69
N THR A 145 8.13 -23.77 2.13
CA THR A 145 8.61 -22.60 2.88
C THR A 145 7.49 -21.91 3.63
N ASN A 146 6.38 -21.60 2.95
CA ASN A 146 5.23 -20.93 3.55
C ASN A 146 4.55 -21.78 4.64
N ARG A 147 4.42 -23.10 4.42
CA ARG A 147 3.94 -24.05 5.43
C ARG A 147 4.82 -24.04 6.68
N ILE A 148 6.15 -24.13 6.49
CA ILE A 148 7.11 -24.14 7.59
C ILE A 148 7.11 -22.81 8.37
N ILE A 149 7.00 -21.66 7.70
CA ILE A 149 6.82 -20.35 8.36
C ILE A 149 5.58 -20.37 9.26
N GLY A 150 4.43 -20.82 8.73
CA GLY A 150 3.17 -20.89 9.49
C GLY A 150 3.19 -21.87 10.67
N GLU A 151 4.00 -22.93 10.60
CA GLU A 151 4.18 -23.92 11.67
C GLU A 151 5.18 -23.47 12.75
N GLN A 152 6.33 -22.91 12.35
CA GLN A 152 7.45 -22.63 13.25
C GLN A 152 7.43 -21.21 13.84
N VAL A 153 6.83 -20.24 13.14
CA VAL A 153 6.79 -18.83 13.57
C VAL A 153 5.35 -18.31 13.60
N PRO A 154 4.52 -18.72 14.59
CA PRO A 154 3.12 -18.32 14.66
C PRO A 154 2.93 -16.79 14.72
N GLY A 155 2.24 -16.26 13.72
CA GLY A 155 1.97 -14.82 13.58
C GLY A 155 2.83 -14.11 12.53
N ALA A 156 3.94 -14.71 12.10
CA ALA A 156 4.65 -14.25 10.92
C ALA A 156 3.84 -14.49 9.63
N VAL A 157 4.10 -13.69 8.60
CA VAL A 157 3.40 -13.79 7.31
C VAL A 157 4.36 -13.64 6.13
N SER A 158 3.98 -14.16 4.98
CA SER A 158 4.70 -13.92 3.72
C SER A 158 3.85 -13.19 2.69
N MET A 159 4.50 -12.41 1.84
CA MET A 159 3.89 -11.66 0.75
C MET A 159 4.57 -12.01 -0.58
N ALA A 160 3.78 -12.17 -1.63
CA ALA A 160 4.27 -12.35 -2.99
C ALA A 160 4.04 -11.09 -3.82
N GLU A 161 5.04 -10.67 -4.58
CA GLU A 161 4.83 -9.95 -5.82
C GLU A 161 4.97 -10.95 -6.97
N GLU A 162 3.88 -11.12 -7.70
CA GLU A 162 3.70 -12.16 -8.70
C GLU A 162 2.90 -11.53 -9.85
N SER A 163 3.54 -11.41 -11.00
CA SER A 163 3.13 -10.52 -12.10
C SER A 163 2.38 -11.21 -13.24
N THR A 164 2.05 -12.50 -13.10
CA THR A 164 1.09 -13.19 -13.96
C THR A 164 -0.26 -13.39 -13.26
N ASP A 165 -1.19 -13.99 -13.99
CA ASP A 165 -2.49 -14.43 -13.46
C ASP A 165 -2.40 -15.83 -12.78
N PHE A 166 -1.27 -16.17 -12.13
CA PHE A 166 -1.18 -17.43 -11.37
C PHE A 166 -2.26 -17.45 -10.27
N SER A 167 -3.07 -18.51 -10.27
CA SER A 167 -4.24 -18.62 -9.40
C SER A 167 -3.91 -19.23 -8.05
N GLY A 168 -4.37 -18.62 -6.95
CA GLY A 168 -4.24 -19.18 -5.62
C GLY A 168 -2.92 -18.86 -4.93
N VAL A 169 -2.24 -17.77 -5.30
CA VAL A 169 -0.99 -17.34 -4.68
C VAL A 169 -1.14 -17.23 -3.15
N THR A 170 -2.28 -16.71 -2.69
CA THR A 170 -2.59 -16.52 -1.26
C THR A 170 -3.48 -17.60 -0.65
N ARG A 171 -3.64 -18.74 -1.33
CA ARG A 171 -4.42 -19.88 -0.83
C ARG A 171 -3.53 -20.91 -0.13
N PRO A 172 -4.07 -21.67 0.84
CA PRO A 172 -3.33 -22.73 1.51
C PRO A 172 -2.81 -23.80 0.52
N PRO A 173 -1.58 -24.34 0.70
CA PRO A 173 -1.02 -25.36 -0.20
C PRO A 173 -1.89 -26.60 -0.38
N GLU A 174 -2.65 -26.99 0.65
CA GLU A 174 -3.58 -28.13 0.66
C GLU A 174 -4.73 -27.96 -0.35
N THR A 175 -4.99 -26.73 -0.77
CA THR A 175 -5.99 -26.37 -1.79
C THR A 175 -5.37 -26.07 -3.16
N GLY A 176 -4.08 -26.38 -3.33
CA GLY A 176 -3.32 -26.13 -4.55
C GLY A 176 -2.67 -24.73 -4.63
N GLY A 177 -2.81 -23.88 -3.61
CA GLY A 177 -2.19 -22.55 -3.60
C GLY A 177 -0.68 -22.55 -3.37
N LEU A 178 -0.05 -21.36 -3.37
CA LEU A 178 1.37 -21.19 -3.01
C LEU A 178 1.59 -20.97 -1.50
N GLY A 179 0.54 -20.72 -0.73
CA GLY A 179 0.61 -20.54 0.72
C GLY A 179 1.04 -19.15 1.21
N PHE A 180 1.17 -18.14 0.34
CA PHE A 180 1.43 -16.77 0.81
C PHE A 180 0.23 -16.22 1.59
N TRP A 181 0.47 -15.25 2.48
CA TRP A 181 -0.63 -14.58 3.19
C TRP A 181 -1.19 -13.41 2.37
N TYR A 182 -0.38 -12.77 1.54
CA TYR A 182 -0.79 -11.66 0.69
C TYR A 182 -0.13 -11.67 -0.70
N LYS A 183 -0.80 -11.11 -1.71
CA LYS A 183 -0.28 -10.83 -3.06
C LYS A 183 -0.31 -9.32 -3.32
N TRP A 184 0.72 -8.77 -3.97
CA TRP A 184 0.69 -7.40 -4.47
C TRP A 184 -0.29 -7.26 -5.64
N ASN A 185 -1.21 -6.30 -5.56
CA ASN A 185 -2.17 -6.03 -6.62
C ASN A 185 -1.56 -5.14 -7.71
N LEU A 186 -0.74 -5.73 -8.56
CA LEU A 186 -0.07 -5.01 -9.67
C LEU A 186 -1.08 -4.50 -10.71
N GLY A 187 -2.17 -5.23 -10.97
CA GLY A 187 -3.25 -4.78 -11.86
C GLY A 187 -3.89 -3.48 -11.37
N TRP A 188 -4.28 -3.42 -10.10
CA TRP A 188 -4.76 -2.19 -9.46
C TRP A 188 -3.73 -1.06 -9.52
N MET A 189 -2.45 -1.37 -9.30
CA MET A 189 -1.37 -0.38 -9.32
C MET A 189 -1.25 0.25 -10.72
N HIS A 190 -1.13 -0.57 -11.77
CA HIS A 190 -1.02 -0.09 -13.15
C HIS A 190 -2.25 0.70 -13.59
N ASP A 191 -3.45 0.13 -13.43
CA ASP A 191 -4.69 0.79 -13.86
C ASP A 191 -4.89 2.14 -13.17
N THR A 192 -4.66 2.21 -11.86
CA THR A 192 -4.94 3.43 -11.11
C THR A 192 -3.88 4.50 -11.33
N LEU A 193 -2.61 4.13 -11.50
CA LEU A 193 -1.56 5.09 -11.89
C LEU A 193 -1.77 5.59 -13.32
N ASP A 194 -2.21 4.75 -14.25
CA ASP A 194 -2.57 5.19 -15.61
C ASP A 194 -3.79 6.11 -15.61
N TYR A 195 -4.83 5.80 -14.83
CA TYR A 195 -5.98 6.68 -14.67
C TYR A 195 -5.59 8.07 -14.14
N MET A 196 -4.71 8.11 -13.15
CA MET A 196 -4.28 9.36 -12.53
C MET A 196 -3.42 10.23 -13.46
N LYS A 197 -2.65 9.63 -14.40
CA LYS A 197 -1.90 10.37 -15.44
C LYS A 197 -2.80 11.11 -16.43
N LEU A 198 -4.02 10.64 -16.67
CA LEU A 198 -4.95 11.25 -17.63
C LEU A 198 -5.39 12.63 -17.17
N ASP A 199 -5.43 13.59 -18.11
CA ASP A 199 -6.13 14.86 -17.90
C ASP A 199 -7.57 14.59 -17.43
N PRO A 200 -8.09 15.31 -16.41
CA PRO A 200 -9.44 15.15 -15.91
C PRO A 200 -10.56 15.16 -16.97
N VAL A 201 -10.37 15.79 -18.14
CA VAL A 201 -11.37 15.74 -19.22
C VAL A 201 -11.52 14.34 -19.83
N TYR A 202 -10.44 13.54 -19.89
CA TYR A 202 -10.43 12.20 -20.49
C TYR A 202 -10.81 11.08 -19.52
N ARG A 203 -10.74 11.34 -18.20
CA ARG A 203 -11.04 10.36 -17.14
C ARG A 203 -12.46 9.78 -17.17
N GLN A 204 -13.41 10.41 -17.87
CA GLN A 204 -14.75 9.85 -18.14
C GLN A 204 -14.72 8.59 -19.02
N TYR A 205 -13.74 8.45 -19.91
CA TYR A 205 -13.61 7.34 -20.85
C TYR A 205 -12.88 6.12 -20.26
N HIS A 206 -12.30 6.27 -19.06
CA HIS A 206 -11.39 5.29 -18.44
C HIS A 206 -11.78 4.95 -16.99
N HIS A 207 -13.07 5.09 -16.63
CA HIS A 207 -13.55 4.87 -15.26
C HIS A 207 -13.50 3.39 -14.83
N ASP A 208 -13.43 2.48 -15.80
CA ASP A 208 -13.07 1.08 -15.64
C ASP A 208 -11.75 0.92 -14.87
N LYS A 209 -10.72 1.72 -15.14
CA LYS A 209 -9.42 1.63 -14.46
C LYS A 209 -9.47 1.82 -12.93
N LEU A 210 -10.45 2.56 -12.40
CA LEU A 210 -10.64 2.66 -10.95
C LEU A 210 -11.58 1.60 -10.36
N THR A 211 -12.23 0.77 -11.18
CA THR A 211 -13.30 -0.13 -10.74
C THR A 211 -13.06 -1.60 -11.09
N PHE A 212 -12.30 -1.88 -12.14
CA PHE A 212 -11.96 -3.22 -12.63
C PHE A 212 -11.27 -4.08 -11.56
N GLY A 213 -10.34 -3.48 -10.79
CA GLY A 213 -9.66 -4.15 -9.67
C GLY A 213 -10.60 -4.82 -8.66
N MET A 214 -11.81 -4.28 -8.44
CA MET A 214 -12.78 -4.85 -7.52
C MET A 214 -13.50 -6.10 -8.02
N LEU A 215 -13.47 -6.38 -9.33
CA LEU A 215 -14.03 -7.62 -9.89
C LEU A 215 -13.27 -8.84 -9.36
N TYR A 216 -11.94 -8.73 -9.26
CA TYR A 216 -11.07 -9.81 -8.76
C TYR A 216 -10.51 -9.58 -7.36
N ASN A 217 -10.75 -8.44 -6.67
CA ASN A 217 -10.22 -8.19 -5.30
C ASN A 217 -10.64 -9.22 -4.22
N HIS A 218 -11.45 -10.22 -4.57
CA HIS A 218 -11.85 -11.32 -3.69
C HIS A 218 -11.15 -12.65 -3.99
N THR A 219 -10.33 -12.74 -5.05
CA THR A 219 -9.65 -13.98 -5.44
C THR A 219 -8.41 -14.25 -4.60
N GLU A 220 -7.75 -13.18 -4.12
CA GLU A 220 -6.52 -13.19 -3.33
C GLU A 220 -6.57 -12.14 -2.20
N ASN A 221 -5.74 -12.32 -1.18
CA ASN A 221 -5.52 -11.35 -0.10
C ASN A 221 -4.60 -10.22 -0.57
N PHE A 222 -5.16 -9.14 -1.13
CA PHE A 222 -4.35 -8.10 -1.77
C PHE A 222 -3.69 -7.08 -0.83
N VAL A 223 -2.42 -6.76 -1.11
CA VAL A 223 -1.77 -5.47 -0.79
C VAL A 223 -1.94 -4.55 -1.99
N LEU A 224 -2.13 -3.25 -1.76
CA LEU A 224 -2.10 -2.21 -2.79
C LEU A 224 -0.73 -1.52 -2.76
N PRO A 225 0.20 -1.83 -3.69
CA PRO A 225 1.54 -1.27 -3.67
C PRO A 225 1.63 0.04 -4.47
N LEU A 226 2.33 1.01 -3.89
CA LEU A 226 3.05 2.05 -4.60
C LEU A 226 4.52 1.94 -4.19
N SER A 227 5.22 0.99 -4.84
CA SER A 227 6.59 0.56 -4.51
C SER A 227 7.66 1.52 -5.05
N HIS A 228 8.92 1.18 -4.80
CA HIS A 228 10.08 1.91 -5.31
C HIS A 228 10.17 1.87 -6.85
N ASP A 229 9.79 0.74 -7.47
CA ASP A 229 9.76 0.54 -8.92
C ASP A 229 8.91 1.58 -9.65
N GLU A 230 7.90 2.13 -8.98
CA GLU A 230 6.98 3.11 -9.53
C GLU A 230 7.45 4.57 -9.36
N VAL A 231 8.66 4.80 -8.87
CA VAL A 231 9.25 6.15 -8.77
C VAL A 231 10.69 6.23 -9.31
N VAL A 232 11.04 5.35 -10.27
CA VAL A 232 12.37 5.24 -10.90
C VAL A 232 12.28 5.06 -12.42
N HIS A 233 13.44 4.98 -13.09
CA HIS A 233 13.62 4.60 -14.49
C HIS A 233 12.79 5.42 -15.50
N GLY A 234 12.63 6.73 -15.25
CA GLY A 234 11.90 7.64 -16.14
C GLY A 234 10.37 7.58 -15.97
N LYS A 235 9.85 6.78 -15.03
CA LYS A 235 8.41 6.68 -14.75
C LYS A 235 7.86 7.88 -13.95
N LYS A 236 8.72 8.79 -13.48
CA LYS A 236 8.46 9.95 -12.60
C LYS A 236 8.01 9.57 -11.18
N SER A 237 8.15 10.51 -10.26
CA SER A 237 7.48 10.45 -8.95
C SER A 237 5.95 10.40 -9.11
N ILE A 238 5.25 9.93 -8.08
CA ILE A 238 3.77 9.88 -8.11
C ILE A 238 3.18 11.29 -8.21
N LEU A 239 3.84 12.34 -7.69
CA LEU A 239 3.40 13.73 -7.85
C LEU A 239 3.53 14.21 -9.31
N ASP A 240 4.65 13.92 -9.99
CA ASP A 240 4.90 14.36 -11.37
C ASP A 240 4.25 13.49 -12.45
N ARG A 241 3.63 12.37 -12.05
CA ARG A 241 2.61 11.68 -12.86
C ARG A 241 1.28 12.43 -12.91
N MET A 242 0.98 13.33 -11.96
CA MET A 242 -0.32 14.02 -11.91
C MET A 242 -0.41 15.17 -12.94
N PRO A 243 -1.56 15.36 -13.61
CA PRO A 243 -1.77 16.42 -14.58
C PRO A 243 -2.08 17.77 -13.92
N GLY A 244 -1.86 18.84 -14.68
CA GLY A 244 -2.25 20.20 -14.32
C GLY A 244 -1.14 21.02 -13.65
N ASP A 245 -1.54 22.17 -13.10
CA ASP A 245 -0.68 23.04 -12.31
C ASP A 245 -0.30 22.42 -10.95
N ALA A 246 0.55 23.10 -10.18
CA ALA A 246 0.99 22.61 -8.86
C ALA A 246 -0.19 22.32 -7.91
N TRP A 247 -1.19 23.21 -7.81
CA TRP A 247 -2.37 22.98 -6.97
C TRP A 247 -3.15 21.74 -7.44
N GLN A 248 -3.31 21.56 -8.76
CA GLN A 248 -3.95 20.39 -9.35
C GLN A 248 -3.15 19.11 -9.09
N LYS A 249 -1.82 19.11 -9.18
CA LYS A 249 -0.97 17.94 -8.85
C LYS A 249 -1.16 17.48 -7.41
N PHE A 250 -1.01 18.38 -6.44
CA PHE A 250 -1.21 18.06 -5.03
C PHE A 250 -2.68 17.68 -4.72
N ALA A 251 -3.66 18.28 -5.39
CA ALA A 251 -5.07 17.93 -5.24
C ALA A 251 -5.38 16.51 -5.77
N ASN A 252 -4.86 16.16 -6.94
CA ASN A 252 -4.94 14.81 -7.51
C ASN A 252 -4.32 13.77 -6.59
N LEU A 253 -3.14 14.05 -6.04
CA LEU A 253 -2.44 13.14 -5.13
C LEU A 253 -3.23 12.89 -3.83
N ARG A 254 -3.82 13.95 -3.25
CA ARG A 254 -4.71 13.80 -2.08
C ARG A 254 -5.97 12.98 -2.39
N ALA A 255 -6.59 13.21 -3.54
CA ALA A 255 -7.76 12.44 -3.97
C ALA A 255 -7.41 10.96 -4.18
N TYR A 256 -6.27 10.67 -4.83
CA TYR A 256 -5.78 9.33 -5.08
C TYR A 256 -5.44 8.58 -3.79
N TYR A 257 -4.67 9.18 -2.87
CA TYR A 257 -4.31 8.52 -1.63
C TYR A 257 -5.52 8.34 -0.69
N GLY A 258 -6.41 9.33 -0.60
CA GLY A 258 -7.67 9.17 0.12
C GLY A 258 -8.52 8.00 -0.40
N TRP A 259 -8.53 7.79 -1.73
CA TRP A 259 -9.18 6.66 -2.36
C TRP A 259 -8.44 5.32 -2.15
N MET A 260 -7.11 5.30 -2.30
CA MET A 260 -6.26 4.12 -2.06
C MET A 260 -6.43 3.57 -0.63
N TRP A 261 -6.41 4.45 0.37
CA TRP A 261 -6.65 4.07 1.77
C TRP A 261 -8.06 3.52 1.99
N ALA A 262 -9.04 4.04 1.26
CA ALA A 262 -10.42 3.60 1.31
C ALA A 262 -10.73 2.32 0.51
N PHE A 263 -9.95 2.00 -0.53
CA PHE A 263 -10.09 0.78 -1.32
C PHE A 263 -9.83 -0.48 -0.45
N PRO A 264 -10.47 -1.64 -0.69
CA PRO A 264 -10.17 -2.88 0.06
C PRO A 264 -8.72 -3.38 -0.15
N GLY A 265 -8.19 -4.17 0.80
CA GLY A 265 -6.79 -4.63 0.78
C GLY A 265 -5.85 -3.83 1.69
N LYS A 266 -4.65 -4.37 1.95
CA LYS A 266 -3.59 -3.70 2.74
C LYS A 266 -2.91 -2.59 1.92
N LYS A 267 -2.05 -1.78 2.52
CA LYS A 267 -1.40 -0.62 1.87
C LYS A 267 0.11 -0.74 1.95
N LEU A 268 0.80 -0.42 0.87
CA LEU A 268 2.24 -0.20 0.84
C LEU A 268 2.52 1.10 0.09
N LEU A 269 3.33 1.97 0.69
CA LEU A 269 3.75 3.24 0.10
C LEU A 269 5.25 3.39 0.33
N PHE A 270 6.02 3.54 -0.75
CA PHE A 270 7.45 3.75 -0.66
C PHE A 270 7.80 5.16 -0.16
N MET A 271 8.94 5.29 0.54
CA MET A 271 9.42 6.53 1.14
C MET A 271 9.56 7.69 0.14
N GLY A 272 9.35 8.92 0.60
CA GLY A 272 9.32 10.12 -0.24
C GLY A 272 7.92 10.44 -0.79
N ASN A 273 7.06 9.44 -0.97
CA ASN A 273 5.70 9.65 -1.46
C ASN A 273 4.78 10.31 -0.42
N GLU A 274 5.02 10.07 0.88
CA GLU A 274 4.25 10.61 2.00
C GLU A 274 4.34 12.15 2.13
N PHE A 275 5.42 12.76 1.63
CA PHE A 275 5.57 14.22 1.50
C PHE A 275 5.55 14.69 0.03
N ALA A 276 5.14 13.82 -0.88
CA ALA A 276 5.05 14.09 -2.31
C ALA A 276 6.37 14.62 -2.93
N GLN A 277 7.46 13.87 -2.77
CA GLN A 277 8.73 14.18 -3.42
C GLN A 277 8.53 14.40 -4.93
N GLY A 278 9.13 15.46 -5.48
CA GLY A 278 9.02 15.77 -6.91
C GLY A 278 9.88 14.87 -7.79
N ARG A 279 11.15 14.67 -7.39
CA ARG A 279 12.12 13.86 -8.17
C ARG A 279 11.88 12.36 -8.00
N GLU A 280 12.28 11.60 -9.02
CA GLU A 280 12.43 10.15 -8.92
C GLU A 280 13.37 9.78 -7.76
N TRP A 281 13.15 8.60 -7.18
CA TRP A 281 14.06 8.05 -6.18
C TRP A 281 15.42 7.77 -6.82
N ASN A 282 16.48 8.10 -6.09
CA ASN A 282 17.85 7.77 -6.44
C ASN A 282 18.47 7.04 -5.24
N HIS A 283 18.96 5.82 -5.44
CA HIS A 283 19.59 5.03 -4.37
C HIS A 283 20.94 5.61 -3.91
N ASP A 284 21.63 6.37 -4.77
CA ASP A 284 22.90 7.06 -4.45
C ASP A 284 22.72 8.38 -3.67
N ALA A 285 21.48 8.78 -3.36
CA ALA A 285 21.19 10.06 -2.71
C ALA A 285 20.17 9.92 -1.58
N SER A 286 20.22 10.85 -0.61
CA SER A 286 19.13 11.00 0.35
C SER A 286 17.86 11.49 -0.33
N LEU A 287 16.71 11.21 0.29
CA LEU A 287 15.45 11.85 -0.09
C LEU A 287 15.53 13.38 0.01
N ASP A 288 14.60 14.06 -0.66
CA ASP A 288 14.51 15.53 -0.75
C ASP A 288 13.91 16.15 0.54
N TRP A 289 14.54 15.89 1.70
CA TRP A 289 14.10 16.36 3.01
C TRP A 289 13.94 17.88 3.13
N HIS A 290 14.72 18.64 2.35
CA HIS A 290 14.62 20.10 2.25
C HIS A 290 13.22 20.59 1.83
N LEU A 291 12.42 19.75 1.17
CA LEU A 291 11.03 20.06 0.82
C LEU A 291 10.12 20.22 2.05
N LEU A 292 10.50 19.70 3.22
CA LEU A 292 9.76 19.87 4.46
C LEU A 292 10.15 21.14 5.24
N GLU A 293 11.20 21.85 4.83
CA GLU A 293 11.70 23.04 5.51
C GLU A 293 10.76 24.25 5.39
N GLY A 294 10.82 25.15 6.36
CA GLY A 294 10.03 26.39 6.41
C GLY A 294 8.55 26.24 6.77
N GLY A 295 7.97 25.02 6.70
CA GLY A 295 6.62 24.71 7.19
C GLY A 295 5.43 25.33 6.44
N ASP A 296 5.68 26.24 5.50
CA ASP A 296 4.68 26.99 4.70
C ASP A 296 4.76 26.69 3.21
N ASN A 297 4.84 25.41 2.89
CA ASN A 297 4.94 24.92 1.52
C ASN A 297 3.98 23.73 1.28
N TRP A 298 3.82 23.35 0.00
CA TRP A 298 2.90 22.30 -0.43
C TRP A 298 3.27 20.90 0.07
N HIS A 299 4.56 20.56 0.14
CA HIS A 299 5.06 19.26 0.57
C HIS A 299 4.85 19.06 2.08
N HIS A 300 5.20 20.07 2.90
CA HIS A 300 4.92 20.05 4.33
C HIS A 300 3.40 19.97 4.60
N GLY A 301 2.59 20.78 3.89
CA GLY A 301 1.13 20.72 4.00
C GLY A 301 0.54 19.36 3.57
N PHE A 302 1.12 18.73 2.55
CA PHE A 302 0.74 17.39 2.11
C PHE A 302 1.14 16.31 3.13
N SER A 303 2.36 16.38 3.67
CA SER A 303 2.86 15.44 4.69
C SER A 303 2.01 15.48 5.96
N VAL A 304 1.66 16.67 6.45
CA VAL A 304 0.75 16.83 7.61
C VAL A 304 -0.64 16.29 7.28
N TRP A 305 -1.18 16.58 6.09
CA TRP A 305 -2.46 16.00 5.65
C TRP A 305 -2.41 14.47 5.58
N TYR A 306 -1.33 13.89 5.06
CA TYR A 306 -1.15 12.44 4.93
C TYR A 306 -1.08 11.78 6.31
N ALA A 307 -0.24 12.29 7.20
CA ALA A 307 -0.11 11.77 8.57
C ALA A 307 -1.46 11.81 9.31
N ILE A 308 -2.19 12.93 9.27
CA ILE A 308 -3.51 13.05 9.92
C ILE A 308 -4.54 12.11 9.27
N SER A 309 -4.53 11.97 7.95
CA SER A 309 -5.51 11.15 7.21
C SER A 309 -5.25 9.64 7.33
N THR A 310 -4.01 9.23 7.61
CA THR A 310 -3.62 7.82 7.79
C THR A 310 -3.52 7.40 9.26
N THR A 311 -3.47 8.36 10.20
CA THR A 311 -3.52 8.09 11.65
C THR A 311 -4.77 7.26 11.98
N PRO A 312 -4.64 6.05 12.57
CA PRO A 312 -5.77 5.15 12.76
C PRO A 312 -6.74 5.61 13.85
N ILE A 313 -7.72 6.46 13.51
CA ILE A 313 -8.94 6.60 14.31
C ILE A 313 -9.55 5.20 14.47
N ALA A 314 -9.91 4.79 15.70
CA ALA A 314 -10.31 3.40 16.00
C ALA A 314 -11.47 2.87 15.10
N THR A 315 -12.35 3.75 14.64
CA THR A 315 -13.40 3.46 13.66
C THR A 315 -12.83 3.17 12.26
N ILE A 316 -11.90 3.98 11.77
CA ILE A 316 -11.20 3.75 10.50
C ILE A 316 -10.41 2.44 10.60
N LYS A 317 -9.66 2.22 11.69
CA LYS A 317 -8.90 0.98 11.92
C LYS A 317 -9.78 -0.26 11.77
N ARG A 318 -10.98 -0.27 12.38
CA ARG A 318 -11.94 -1.40 12.31
C ARG A 318 -12.53 -1.63 10.92
N CYS A 319 -12.99 -0.59 10.22
CA CYS A 319 -13.54 -0.73 8.87
C CYS A 319 -12.46 -1.05 7.81
N MET A 320 -11.22 -0.58 8.00
CA MET A 320 -10.14 -0.81 7.06
C MET A 320 -9.48 -2.19 7.24
N SER A 321 -9.31 -2.69 8.47
CA SER A 321 -8.50 -3.89 8.74
C SER A 321 -9.18 -5.22 8.43
N TRP A 322 -10.49 -5.37 8.74
CA TRP A 322 -11.19 -6.65 8.71
C TRP A 322 -11.82 -7.04 7.36
N ILE A 323 -12.13 -6.06 6.50
CA ILE A 323 -12.84 -6.31 5.24
C ILE A 323 -11.90 -6.82 4.14
N SER A 324 -10.57 -6.71 4.31
CA SER A 324 -9.61 -7.21 3.32
C SER A 324 -9.66 -8.73 3.08
N MET A 325 -10.34 -9.49 3.95
CA MET A 325 -10.56 -10.94 3.83
C MET A 325 -12.04 -11.33 3.57
N LEU A 326 -12.97 -10.37 3.58
CA LEU A 326 -14.42 -10.62 3.41
C LEU A 326 -15.08 -9.52 2.56
N THR A 327 -14.80 -9.58 1.26
CA THR A 327 -15.41 -8.72 0.22
C THR A 327 -16.94 -8.81 0.17
N ALA A 328 -17.54 -9.91 0.62
CA ALA A 328 -18.99 -10.14 0.66
C ALA A 328 -19.82 -9.07 1.42
N LEU A 329 -19.18 -8.21 2.21
CA LEU A 329 -19.85 -7.10 2.93
C LEU A 329 -19.63 -5.71 2.29
N SER A 330 -18.82 -5.61 1.23
CA SER A 330 -18.55 -4.37 0.49
C SER A 330 -19.52 -4.20 -0.67
N GLY A 331 -20.77 -3.82 -0.37
CA GLY A 331 -21.73 -3.45 -1.41
C GLY A 331 -21.35 -2.14 -2.09
N TRP A 332 -21.34 -2.12 -3.42
CA TRP A 332 -21.30 -0.90 -4.22
C TRP A 332 -22.66 -0.20 -4.18
N TRP A 333 -22.69 1.11 -3.94
CA TRP A 333 -23.91 1.90 -3.91
C TRP A 333 -23.71 3.21 -4.68
N SER A 334 -24.21 3.22 -5.93
CA SER A 334 -24.18 4.32 -6.90
C SER A 334 -22.79 4.69 -7.47
N MET A 335 -22.51 4.17 -8.67
CA MET A 335 -21.49 4.69 -9.57
C MET A 335 -22.17 5.55 -10.63
N THR A 336 -21.85 6.84 -10.69
CA THR A 336 -22.38 7.76 -11.71
C THR A 336 -21.24 8.17 -12.64
N MET A 337 -21.04 7.39 -13.70
CA MET A 337 -19.94 7.56 -14.65
C MET A 337 -19.87 8.99 -15.21
N ASN A 338 -21.04 9.60 -15.47
CA ASN A 338 -21.19 10.95 -16.02
C ASN A 338 -20.55 12.08 -15.17
N ALA A 339 -20.30 11.87 -13.87
CA ALA A 339 -19.75 12.89 -12.98
C ALA A 339 -18.25 12.69 -12.66
N GLN A 340 -17.68 11.52 -12.99
CA GLN A 340 -16.35 11.08 -12.54
C GLN A 340 -16.20 11.08 -11.01
N VAL A 341 -17.29 10.76 -10.31
CA VAL A 341 -17.37 10.65 -8.86
C VAL A 341 -17.55 9.18 -8.50
N LEU A 342 -16.63 8.64 -7.71
CA LEU A 342 -16.76 7.31 -7.11
C LEU A 342 -17.34 7.43 -5.70
N ILE A 343 -18.41 6.67 -5.43
CA ILE A 343 -19.00 6.53 -4.11
C ILE A 343 -19.13 5.05 -3.76
N PHE A 344 -18.68 4.67 -2.56
CA PHE A 344 -18.85 3.31 -2.03
C PHE A 344 -18.87 3.32 -0.50
N VAL A 345 -19.21 2.17 0.09
CA VAL A 345 -19.34 2.03 1.55
C VAL A 345 -18.42 0.92 2.08
N ARG A 346 -17.61 1.23 3.08
CA ARG A 346 -16.88 0.24 3.89
C ARG A 346 -17.69 -0.05 5.17
N ARG A 347 -17.81 -1.33 5.56
CA ARG A 347 -18.65 -1.81 6.68
C ARG A 347 -17.88 -2.75 7.61
N ASP A 348 -17.70 -2.42 8.88
CA ASP A 348 -17.13 -3.39 9.83
C ASP A 348 -18.16 -4.46 10.26
N LYS A 349 -17.70 -5.47 11.01
CA LYS A 349 -18.57 -6.52 11.58
C LYS A 349 -19.55 -6.00 12.64
N ALA A 350 -19.34 -4.79 13.16
CA ALA A 350 -20.09 -4.16 14.25
C ALA A 350 -21.07 -3.08 13.76
N VAL A 351 -21.48 -3.14 12.48
CA VAL A 351 -22.45 -2.25 11.82
C VAL A 351 -21.92 -0.84 11.52
N THR A 352 -20.67 -0.51 11.85
CA THR A 352 -20.09 0.81 11.51
C THR A 352 -19.91 0.95 9.99
N ARG A 353 -20.37 2.07 9.43
CA ARG A 353 -20.33 2.36 7.98
C ARG A 353 -19.50 3.61 7.73
N ILE A 354 -18.56 3.54 6.80
CA ILE A 354 -17.84 4.69 6.25
C ILE A 354 -18.29 4.87 4.80
N ILE A 355 -18.83 6.04 4.48
CA ILE A 355 -19.07 6.46 3.10
C ILE A 355 -17.77 7.06 2.57
N VAL A 356 -17.34 6.59 1.40
CA VAL A 356 -16.20 7.11 0.66
C VAL A 356 -16.78 7.83 -0.56
N ALA A 357 -16.36 9.06 -0.79
CA ALA A 357 -16.73 9.84 -1.96
C ALA A 357 -15.49 10.54 -2.52
N SER A 358 -15.16 10.26 -3.77
CA SER A 358 -13.96 10.76 -4.45
C SER A 358 -14.35 11.41 -5.78
N ASN A 359 -14.08 12.69 -5.94
CA ASN A 359 -14.23 13.42 -7.21
C ASN A 359 -12.86 13.52 -7.87
N PHE A 360 -12.70 12.94 -9.06
CA PHE A 360 -11.44 12.96 -9.83
C PHE A 360 -11.39 14.08 -10.88
N THR A 361 -12.19 15.14 -10.70
CA THR A 361 -12.14 16.36 -11.51
C THR A 361 -11.82 17.60 -10.67
N PRO A 362 -11.19 18.64 -11.25
CA PRO A 362 -11.02 19.93 -10.59
C PRO A 362 -12.34 20.72 -10.47
N VAL A 363 -13.43 20.23 -11.07
CA VAL A 363 -14.75 20.88 -11.07
C VAL A 363 -15.50 20.54 -9.78
N PRO A 364 -15.83 21.51 -8.92
CA PRO A 364 -16.63 21.26 -7.73
C PRO A 364 -18.03 20.78 -8.10
N ARG A 365 -18.61 19.91 -7.27
CA ARG A 365 -19.96 19.39 -7.43
C ARG A 365 -20.85 19.90 -6.30
N HIS A 366 -21.54 21.01 -6.54
CA HIS A 366 -22.53 21.57 -5.62
C HIS A 366 -23.81 20.73 -5.64
N ASP A 367 -24.54 20.71 -4.52
CA ASP A 367 -25.83 20.02 -4.33
C ASP A 367 -25.87 18.54 -4.77
N TYR A 368 -24.70 17.89 -4.71
CA TYR A 368 -24.51 16.54 -5.20
C TYR A 368 -25.23 15.53 -4.31
N ARG A 369 -26.33 14.97 -4.81
CA ARG A 369 -27.17 14.03 -4.06
C ARG A 369 -26.52 12.65 -3.96
N LEU A 370 -26.19 12.24 -2.74
CA LEU A 370 -25.88 10.86 -2.42
C LEU A 370 -27.20 10.09 -2.21
N ALA A 371 -27.31 8.89 -2.79
CA ALA A 371 -28.46 8.01 -2.53
C ALA A 371 -28.46 7.58 -1.06
N SER A 372 -29.63 7.56 -0.42
CA SER A 372 -29.72 7.23 1.01
C SER A 372 -29.27 5.79 1.29
N ILE A 373 -28.34 5.65 2.23
CA ILE A 373 -27.83 4.36 2.74
C ILE A 373 -28.70 3.85 3.92
N SER A 374 -29.78 4.58 4.24
CA SER A 374 -30.72 4.31 5.32
C SER A 374 -32.17 4.34 4.81
N ARG A 375 -33.02 3.42 5.29
CA ARG A 375 -34.49 3.58 5.24
C ARG A 375 -35.02 4.37 6.43
N ASP A 376 -34.20 4.52 7.47
CA ASP A 376 -34.56 5.20 8.71
C ASP A 376 -34.28 6.69 8.57
N ALA A 377 -35.34 7.48 8.77
CA ALA A 377 -35.30 8.93 8.84
C ALA A 377 -34.46 9.38 10.05
N GLY A 378 -33.51 10.29 9.86
CA GLY A 378 -32.74 10.92 10.95
C GLY A 378 -31.26 10.53 11.10
N VAL A 379 -30.68 9.71 10.21
CA VAL A 379 -29.23 9.38 10.27
C VAL A 379 -28.37 10.62 10.00
N LYS A 380 -27.59 11.05 11.01
CA LYS A 380 -26.59 12.12 10.89
C LYS A 380 -25.24 11.54 10.44
N PHE A 381 -24.61 12.19 9.46
CA PHE A 381 -23.28 11.83 8.97
C PHE A 381 -22.19 12.69 9.62
N SER A 382 -20.94 12.23 9.52
CA SER A 382 -19.75 12.90 10.06
C SER A 382 -18.64 12.85 9.02
N ILE A 383 -18.01 13.98 8.71
CA ILE A 383 -16.84 14.02 7.83
C ILE A 383 -15.63 13.54 8.63
N LEU A 384 -15.18 12.31 8.38
CA LEU A 384 -14.03 11.70 9.07
C LEU A 384 -12.69 12.19 8.49
N ILE A 385 -12.57 12.23 7.16
CA ILE A 385 -11.41 12.74 6.43
C ILE A 385 -11.92 13.65 5.32
N ARG A 386 -11.30 14.81 5.16
CA ARG A 386 -11.70 15.84 4.18
C ARG A 386 -10.64 15.97 3.09
N CYS A 387 -10.66 15.09 2.09
CA CYS A 387 -9.80 15.15 0.90
C CYS A 387 -10.24 16.24 -0.09
N ILE A 388 -10.56 17.45 0.40
CA ILE A 388 -11.22 18.45 -0.44
C ILE A 388 -10.25 19.23 -1.33
N ILE A 389 -10.70 19.34 -2.57
CA ILE A 389 -10.26 20.28 -3.59
C ILE A 389 -11.00 21.60 -3.33
N THR A 390 -10.33 22.58 -2.73
CA THR A 390 -10.83 23.95 -2.63
C THR A 390 -9.74 24.93 -3.02
N VAL A 391 -10.14 25.94 -3.81
CA VAL A 391 -9.32 27.11 -4.11
C VAL A 391 -9.00 27.82 -2.80
N ALA A 392 -7.76 28.25 -2.61
CA ALA A 392 -7.33 28.90 -1.38
C ALA A 392 -8.05 30.25 -1.22
N THR A 393 -8.98 30.34 -0.28
CA THR A 393 -9.51 31.62 0.21
C THR A 393 -8.68 32.10 1.41
N PRO A 394 -8.59 33.42 1.67
CA PRO A 394 -7.83 33.95 2.80
C PRO A 394 -8.23 33.36 4.17
N ALA A 395 -9.49 32.95 4.33
CA ALA A 395 -9.98 32.28 5.53
C ALA A 395 -9.32 30.90 5.77
N MET A 396 -8.91 30.20 4.69
CA MET A 396 -8.21 28.92 4.79
C MET A 396 -6.79 29.10 5.36
N ALA A 397 -6.10 30.18 5.00
CA ALA A 397 -4.78 30.52 5.55
C ALA A 397 -4.85 30.78 7.07
N ALA A 398 -5.91 31.46 7.54
CA ALA A 398 -6.17 31.64 8.96
C ALA A 398 -6.43 30.30 9.68
N TRP A 399 -7.17 29.38 9.06
CA TRP A 399 -7.42 28.04 9.61
C TRP A 399 -6.14 27.18 9.68
N CYS A 400 -5.30 27.19 8.63
CA CYS A 400 -3.99 26.53 8.65
C CYS A 400 -3.07 27.12 9.73
N THR A 401 -3.11 28.44 9.95
CA THR A 401 -2.37 29.11 11.03
C THR A 401 -2.87 28.68 12.42
N ALA A 402 -4.19 28.54 12.58
CA ALA A 402 -4.80 28.03 13.82
C ALA A 402 -4.55 26.51 14.03
N MET A 403 -4.29 25.75 12.96
CA MET A 403 -3.79 24.38 13.07
C MET A 403 -2.29 24.31 13.37
N ARG A 404 -1.45 25.26 12.93
CA ARG A 404 -0.02 25.31 13.33
C ARG A 404 0.14 25.39 14.85
N SER A 405 -0.59 26.29 15.51
CA SER A 405 -0.51 26.44 16.97
C SER A 405 -1.01 25.20 17.73
N LYS A 406 -1.97 24.46 17.16
CA LYS A 406 -2.43 23.18 17.73
C LYS A 406 -1.51 22.00 17.39
N ALA A 407 -0.90 21.95 16.21
CA ALA A 407 0.06 20.91 15.83
C ALA A 407 1.33 20.95 16.69
N MET A 408 1.83 22.15 17.02
CA MET A 408 2.91 22.31 18.00
C MET A 408 2.51 21.84 19.41
N ALA A 409 1.23 21.94 19.80
CA ALA A 409 0.75 21.38 21.06
C ALA A 409 0.59 19.85 21.00
N VAL A 410 0.21 19.29 19.85
CA VAL A 410 0.03 17.84 19.65
C VAL A 410 1.37 17.08 19.76
N SER A 411 2.50 17.65 19.34
CA SER A 411 3.81 17.01 19.60
C SER A 411 4.16 16.89 21.09
N THR A 412 3.47 17.63 21.96
CA THR A 412 3.64 17.61 23.43
C THR A 412 2.56 16.78 24.14
N LEU A 413 1.55 16.27 23.41
CA LEU A 413 0.34 15.63 23.94
C LEU A 413 0.11 14.19 23.44
N LEU A 414 1.12 13.60 22.79
CA LEU A 414 1.07 12.22 22.26
C LEU A 414 1.09 11.12 23.33
N THR A 415 1.14 11.45 24.62
CA THR A 415 1.27 10.47 25.71
C THR A 415 -0.04 10.07 26.40
N ASP A 416 -1.11 10.87 26.35
CA ASP A 416 -2.35 10.56 27.09
C ASP A 416 -3.61 11.21 26.48
N VAL A 417 -4.55 10.38 26.00
CA VAL A 417 -5.97 10.77 25.86
C VAL A 417 -6.87 9.57 26.18
N THR A 418 -7.43 9.57 27.39
CA THR A 418 -8.59 8.75 27.77
C THR A 418 -9.86 9.61 27.87
N ALA A 419 -11.02 8.95 27.73
CA ALA A 419 -12.38 9.46 27.52
C ALA A 419 -12.86 10.77 28.21
N VAL A 420 -13.78 11.48 27.53
CA VAL A 420 -14.81 12.38 28.13
C VAL A 420 -16.13 12.24 27.32
N GLY A 421 -17.30 12.41 27.96
CA GLY A 421 -18.64 12.30 27.34
C GLY A 421 -19.65 13.37 27.79
N ASP A 422 -20.95 13.04 27.65
CA ASP A 422 -22.16 13.68 28.26
C ASP A 422 -22.59 15.07 27.66
N ASP A 423 -23.87 15.47 27.49
CA ASP A 423 -25.20 14.80 27.59
C ASP A 423 -26.34 15.62 26.88
N LEU A 424 -27.61 15.19 27.00
CA LEU A 424 -28.92 15.87 26.82
C LEU A 424 -29.71 15.83 25.48
N ALA A 425 -31.04 15.94 25.62
CA ALA A 425 -32.09 15.54 24.66
C ALA A 425 -33.17 16.63 24.42
N ASP A 426 -33.98 16.50 23.34
CA ASP A 426 -35.42 16.09 23.40
C ASP A 426 -36.19 16.30 22.05
N ALA A 427 -37.29 15.57 21.88
CA ALA A 427 -38.52 15.77 21.07
C ALA A 427 -38.50 16.06 19.54
N GLY A 428 -39.42 15.39 18.83
CA GLY A 428 -40.02 15.86 17.56
C GLY A 428 -39.91 14.92 16.35
N GLY A 429 -41.03 14.41 15.83
CA GLY A 429 -41.06 13.41 14.75
C GLY A 429 -41.59 13.91 13.40
N GLY A 430 -41.31 13.14 12.33
CA GLY A 430 -41.98 13.24 11.02
C GLY A 430 -41.11 13.75 9.87
N MET A 431 -40.74 12.84 8.95
CA MET A 431 -40.13 13.08 7.62
C MET A 431 -38.89 14.01 7.55
N THR A 432 -37.71 13.44 7.27
CA THR A 432 -36.46 14.21 7.12
C THR A 432 -36.36 14.97 5.78
N GLN A 433 -37.07 16.08 5.66
CA GLN A 433 -36.51 17.25 4.96
C GLN A 433 -35.58 17.99 5.92
N LEU A 434 -34.40 18.41 5.43
CA LEU A 434 -33.50 19.28 6.18
C LEU A 434 -34.01 20.72 6.11
N ALA A 435 -34.99 21.05 6.98
CA ALA A 435 -35.33 22.43 7.31
C ALA A 435 -34.38 22.93 8.41
N ILE A 436 -33.89 24.16 8.26
CA ILE A 436 -32.88 24.76 9.14
C ILE A 436 -33.60 25.56 10.24
N GLY A 437 -33.28 25.28 11.51
CA GLY A 437 -33.81 25.97 12.68
C GLY A 437 -32.70 26.37 13.65
N GLU A 438 -32.74 27.63 14.08
CA GLU A 438 -31.78 28.41 14.87
C GLU A 438 -30.82 27.69 15.84
N ALA A 439 -29.51 27.83 15.57
CA ALA A 439 -28.46 27.91 16.58
C ALA A 439 -27.28 28.75 16.02
N THR A 440 -26.76 29.70 16.80
CA THR A 440 -25.89 30.80 16.34
C THR A 440 -24.42 30.41 16.09
N PRO A 441 -23.88 30.66 14.88
CA PRO A 441 -22.43 30.63 14.61
C PRO A 441 -21.83 32.05 14.63
N HIS A 442 -20.70 32.25 15.34
CA HIS A 442 -19.94 33.50 15.20
C HIS A 442 -19.06 33.47 13.93
N GLY A 443 -19.68 33.88 12.80
CA GLY A 443 -19.04 34.14 11.51
C GLY A 443 -19.21 32.99 10.49
N ALA A 444 -19.80 33.18 9.31
CA ALA A 444 -20.41 34.38 8.72
C ALA A 444 -21.66 34.02 7.87
N THR A 445 -22.50 35.02 7.60
CA THR A 445 -23.89 34.88 7.08
C THR A 445 -24.05 35.16 5.59
N TYR A 446 -25.21 34.78 5.04
CA TYR A 446 -25.63 35.02 3.65
C TYR A 446 -26.53 36.27 3.53
N ASP A 447 -26.28 37.16 2.55
CA ASP A 447 -26.92 38.49 2.46
C ASP A 447 -27.89 38.70 1.28
N GLY A 448 -28.15 37.67 0.49
CA GLY A 448 -29.01 37.73 -0.70
C GLY A 448 -28.28 37.38 -2.01
N HIS A 449 -26.95 37.42 -2.02
CA HIS A 449 -26.14 37.04 -3.18
C HIS A 449 -24.94 36.09 -2.85
N GLY A 450 -24.52 35.98 -1.58
CA GLY A 450 -23.55 34.99 -1.04
C GLY A 450 -23.58 35.01 0.50
N VAL A 451 -23.06 34.08 1.31
CA VAL A 451 -22.19 32.87 1.13
C VAL A 451 -22.66 31.75 2.09
N ASN A 452 -22.42 30.46 1.81
CA ASN A 452 -22.75 29.30 2.68
C ASN A 452 -21.71 28.16 2.59
N PHE A 453 -21.33 27.49 3.71
CA PHE A 453 -20.59 26.21 3.74
C PHE A 453 -20.87 25.34 5.01
N THR A 454 -20.33 24.10 5.05
CA THR A 454 -21.11 22.87 5.38
C THR A 454 -20.72 22.09 6.65
N LEU A 455 -21.75 21.70 7.43
CA LEU A 455 -22.06 20.55 8.35
C LEU A 455 -20.98 19.65 9.04
N PHE A 456 -21.47 19.01 10.14
CA PHE A 456 -20.75 18.59 11.36
C PHE A 456 -20.56 17.06 11.58
N SER A 457 -20.36 16.66 12.85
CA SER A 457 -20.19 15.35 13.51
C SER A 457 -20.74 15.51 14.96
N ALA A 458 -21.22 14.53 15.74
CA ALA A 458 -21.27 13.05 15.62
C ALA A 458 -22.67 12.49 16.03
N MET A 459 -22.74 11.56 17.01
CA MET A 459 -23.96 10.96 17.60
C MET A 459 -23.89 10.80 19.12
N ARG A 460 -25.06 10.75 19.78
CA ARG A 460 -25.52 9.62 20.62
C ARG A 460 -27.05 9.49 20.50
N SER A 461 -27.55 8.27 20.54
CA SER A 461 -28.90 7.93 21.01
C SER A 461 -28.74 6.94 22.16
N ALA A 462 -29.71 6.90 23.08
CA ALA A 462 -29.71 6.03 24.26
C ALA A 462 -29.62 4.53 23.90
#